data_AF-A0A529ZNP3-F1
#
_entry.id   AF-A0A529ZNP3-F1
#
_cell.length_a   1.000
_cell.length_b   1.000
_cell.length_c   1.000
_cell.angle_alpha   90.00
_cell.angle_beta   90.00
_cell.angle_gamma   90.00
#
_symmetry.space_group_name_H-M   'P 1'
#
loop_
_entity.id
_entity.type
_entity.pdbx_description
1 polymer ?
#
loop_
_entity_poly.entity_id
_entity_poly.type
_entity_poly.pdbx_seq_one_letter_code
_entity_poly.pdbx_strand_id
1 'polypeptide(L)'
;MPLAMNREVFLTCAVTGSGGTQDRSPHVPRSPKQIADSAIDAAKAGAAIVHCHVRDPETGKPRRDVHLYREVTERIREANVDVVLNLTAGMGGDMVFGSPEAPLPLNEKGTDMGGATDRMEHV
;
A
#
# COMPACT_ATOMS: atom_id res chain seq x y z
N MET A 1 27.72 18.80 -2.93
CA MET A 1 27.34 19.03 -1.52
C MET A 1 27.37 17.67 -0.84
N PRO A 2 28.25 17.43 0.15
CA PRO A 2 28.09 16.23 0.96
C PRO A 2 26.75 16.32 1.69
N LEU A 3 26.00 15.22 1.73
CA LEU A 3 24.73 15.16 2.44
C LEU A 3 25.00 15.38 3.94
N ALA A 4 24.78 16.61 4.42
CA ALA A 4 24.70 16.86 5.85
C ALA A 4 23.48 16.10 6.39
N MET A 5 23.65 15.28 7.42
CA MET A 5 22.53 14.53 8.00
C MET A 5 21.46 15.48 8.51
N ASN A 6 20.23 15.31 8.01
CA ASN A 6 19.06 15.96 8.59
C ASN A 6 18.74 15.30 9.94
N ARG A 7 18.67 16.11 11.01
CA ARG A 7 18.29 15.63 12.34
C ARG A 7 16.79 15.76 12.62
N GLU A 8 16.06 16.49 11.79
CA GLU A 8 14.60 16.58 11.80
C GLU A 8 14.04 15.57 10.80
N VAL A 9 13.83 14.34 11.28
CA VAL A 9 13.44 13.22 10.43
C VAL A 9 11.93 13.09 10.34
N PHE A 10 11.42 12.86 9.13
CA PHE A 10 10.07 12.35 8.94
C PHE A 10 10.06 10.83 9.00
N LEU A 11 9.22 10.28 9.87
CA LEU A 11 8.98 8.85 9.96
C LEU A 11 7.81 8.48 9.05
N THR A 12 8.06 7.59 8.09
CA THR A 12 7.01 6.97 7.26
C THR A 12 6.76 5.54 7.73
N CYS A 13 5.51 5.21 8.04
CA CYS A 13 5.11 3.85 8.39
C CYS A 13 4.32 3.21 7.24
N ALA A 14 4.84 2.12 6.65
CA ALA A 14 4.11 1.31 5.68
C ALA A 14 3.36 0.19 6.42
N VAL A 15 2.04 0.34 6.56
CA VAL A 15 1.26 -0.44 7.55
C VAL A 15 0.91 -1.86 7.11
N THR A 16 0.96 -2.18 5.81
CA THR A 16 0.58 -3.52 5.30
C THR A 16 1.34 -3.95 4.04
N GLY A 17 1.49 -3.08 3.04
CA GLY A 17 2.09 -3.40 1.74
C GLY A 17 1.23 -4.32 0.85
N SER A 18 1.79 -4.78 -0.28
CA SER A 18 1.17 -5.75 -1.21
C SER A 18 1.91 -7.08 -1.30
N GLY A 19 3.00 -7.26 -0.55
CA GLY A 19 3.74 -8.51 -0.55
C GLY A 19 2.96 -9.68 0.07
N GLY A 20 3.43 -10.91 -0.19
CA GLY A 20 2.92 -12.15 0.40
C GLY A 20 3.22 -12.34 1.89
N THR A 21 3.44 -11.24 2.62
CA THR A 21 3.73 -11.24 4.06
C THR A 21 2.47 -11.35 4.92
N GLN A 22 1.30 -11.17 4.33
CA GLN A 22 0.02 -11.15 5.05
C GLN A 22 -0.27 -12.43 5.85
N ASP A 23 0.10 -13.60 5.34
CA ASP A 23 -0.13 -14.88 6.04
C ASP A 23 1.05 -15.27 6.95
N ARG A 24 2.12 -14.46 6.98
CA ARG A 24 3.30 -14.70 7.82
C ARG A 24 3.14 -14.18 9.24
N SER A 25 2.17 -13.31 9.51
CA SER A 25 1.87 -12.78 10.84
C SER A 25 0.40 -12.38 10.97
N PRO A 26 -0.26 -12.71 12.10
CA PRO A 26 -1.64 -12.31 12.36
C PRO A 26 -1.80 -10.80 12.59
N HIS A 27 -0.70 -10.08 12.78
CA HIS A 27 -0.71 -8.63 13.03
C HIS A 27 -0.70 -7.79 11.75
N VAL A 28 -0.51 -8.40 10.57
CA VAL A 28 -0.58 -7.65 9.32
C VAL A 28 -2.06 -7.35 9.02
N PRO A 29 -2.47 -6.07 8.90
CA PRO A 29 -3.88 -5.71 8.76
C PRO A 29 -4.41 -6.00 7.34
N ARG A 30 -5.64 -6.53 7.25
CA ARG A 30 -6.32 -6.90 5.99
C ARG A 30 -7.48 -5.99 5.65
N SER A 31 -8.42 -5.84 6.58
CA SER A 31 -9.63 -5.08 6.33
C SER A 31 -9.34 -3.57 6.35
N PRO A 32 -10.15 -2.74 5.67
CA PRO A 32 -10.02 -1.29 5.73
C PRO A 32 -9.97 -0.75 7.16
N LYS A 33 -10.80 -1.31 8.06
CA LYS A 33 -10.77 -0.95 9.48
C LYS A 33 -9.41 -1.25 10.11
N GLN A 34 -8.88 -2.48 9.97
CA GLN A 34 -7.60 -2.84 10.56
C GLN A 34 -6.43 -2.00 10.02
N ILE A 35 -6.47 -1.70 8.71
CA ILE A 35 -5.45 -0.87 8.05
C ILE A 35 -5.51 0.55 8.59
N ALA A 36 -6.70 1.13 8.70
CA ALA A 36 -6.91 2.46 9.27
C ALA A 36 -6.50 2.52 10.76
N ASP A 37 -6.91 1.54 11.57
CA ASP A 37 -6.52 1.45 12.98
C ASP A 37 -4.98 1.43 13.12
N SER A 38 -4.30 0.61 12.30
CA SER A 38 -2.82 0.53 12.30
C SER A 38 -2.15 1.83 11.87
N ALA A 39 -2.72 2.54 10.89
CA ALA A 39 -2.23 3.84 10.46
C ALA A 39 -2.41 4.92 11.54
N ILE A 40 -3.55 4.92 12.21
CA ILE A 40 -3.83 5.84 13.33
C ILE A 40 -2.88 5.57 14.51
N ASP A 41 -2.65 4.31 14.84
CA ASP A 41 -1.71 3.92 15.91
C ASP A 41 -0.28 4.32 15.56
N ALA A 42 0.14 4.13 14.30
CA ALA A 42 1.44 4.59 13.81
C ALA A 42 1.58 6.12 13.90
N ALA A 43 0.56 6.87 13.51
CA ALA A 43 0.54 8.33 13.60
C ALA A 43 0.69 8.79 15.06
N LYS A 44 -0.10 8.21 15.98
CA LYS A 44 -0.02 8.50 17.42
C LYS A 44 1.34 8.14 18.03
N ALA A 45 2.02 7.14 17.48
CA ALA A 45 3.37 6.76 17.90
C ALA A 45 4.47 7.68 17.33
N GLY A 46 4.14 8.62 16.43
CA GLY A 46 5.06 9.62 15.89
C GLY A 46 5.36 9.47 14.38
N ALA A 47 4.64 8.62 13.65
CA ALA A 47 4.74 8.62 12.19
C ALA A 47 4.14 9.91 11.62
N ALA A 48 4.94 10.64 10.83
CA ALA A 48 4.47 11.82 10.12
C ALA A 48 3.71 11.46 8.84
N ILE A 49 4.02 10.29 8.27
CA ILE A 49 3.42 9.77 7.04
C ILE A 49 3.02 8.32 7.25
N VAL A 50 1.86 7.94 6.76
CA VAL A 50 1.42 6.55 6.66
C VAL A 50 1.28 6.16 5.20
N HIS A 51 1.94 5.09 4.80
CA HIS A 51 1.86 4.52 3.46
C HIS A 51 0.91 3.33 3.46
N CYS A 52 -0.19 3.45 2.71
CA CYS A 52 -1.29 2.50 2.75
C CYS A 52 -1.46 1.76 1.42
N HIS A 53 -1.71 0.46 1.55
CA HIS A 53 -2.25 -0.41 0.51
C HIS A 53 -3.61 -0.93 1.01
N VAL A 54 -4.47 -1.36 0.09
CA VAL A 54 -5.68 -2.12 0.44
C VAL A 54 -5.56 -3.58 0.02
N ARG A 55 -6.28 -4.42 0.75
CA ARG A 55 -6.33 -5.86 0.55
C ARG A 55 -7.78 -6.31 0.55
N ASP A 56 -8.01 -7.45 -0.08
CA ASP A 56 -9.23 -8.20 0.05
C ASP A 56 -9.41 -8.61 1.53
N PRO A 57 -10.48 -8.20 2.22
CA PRO A 57 -10.62 -8.42 3.66
C PRO A 57 -10.64 -9.89 4.06
N GLU A 58 -11.19 -10.74 3.18
CA GLU A 58 -11.37 -12.16 3.43
C GLU A 58 -10.08 -12.94 3.12
N THR A 59 -9.53 -12.71 1.94
CA THR A 59 -8.40 -13.51 1.43
C THR A 59 -7.03 -12.91 1.74
N GLY A 60 -6.96 -11.63 2.12
CA GLY A 60 -5.71 -10.89 2.34
C GLY A 60 -4.93 -10.56 1.05
N LYS A 61 -5.45 -10.95 -0.12
CA LYS A 61 -4.82 -10.68 -1.41
C LYS A 61 -4.78 -9.17 -1.68
N PRO A 62 -3.72 -8.65 -2.32
CA PRO A 62 -3.65 -7.23 -2.67
C PRO A 62 -4.79 -6.81 -3.62
N ARG A 63 -5.33 -5.59 -3.46
CA ARG A 63 -6.40 -5.04 -4.31
C ARG A 63 -6.12 -3.60 -4.73
N ARG A 64 -6.74 -3.16 -5.82
CA ARG A 64 -6.81 -1.77 -6.31
C ARG A 64 -8.22 -1.17 -6.23
N ASP A 65 -9.04 -1.68 -5.32
CA ASP A 65 -10.45 -1.32 -5.23
C ASP A 65 -10.62 0.08 -4.61
N VAL A 66 -11.20 1.00 -5.37
CA VAL A 66 -11.43 2.40 -4.97
C VAL A 66 -12.31 2.50 -3.72
N HIS A 67 -13.27 1.58 -3.53
CA HIS A 67 -14.14 1.61 -2.36
C HIS A 67 -13.39 1.25 -1.09
N LEU A 68 -12.42 0.32 -1.16
CA LEU A 68 -11.59 -0.02 -0.01
C LEU A 68 -10.66 1.14 0.35
N TYR A 69 -10.08 1.83 -0.63
CA TYR A 69 -9.25 3.02 -0.38
C TYR A 69 -10.06 4.16 0.23
N ARG A 70 -11.28 4.38 -0.27
CA ARG A 70 -12.23 5.35 0.29
C ARG A 70 -12.49 5.06 1.77
N GLU A 71 -12.83 3.82 2.11
CA GLU A 71 -13.13 3.45 3.50
C GLU A 71 -11.91 3.66 4.42
N VAL A 72 -10.71 3.25 4.00
CA VAL A 72 -9.46 3.51 4.77
C VAL A 72 -9.26 5.02 4.99
N THR A 73 -9.43 5.81 3.93
CA THR A 73 -9.22 7.26 3.95
C THR A 73 -10.21 7.97 4.86
N GLU A 74 -11.49 7.63 4.77
CA GLU A 74 -12.55 8.18 5.60
C GLU A 74 -12.28 7.90 7.08
N ARG A 75 -11.98 6.64 7.44
CA ARG A 75 -11.66 6.25 8.83
C ARG A 75 -10.45 6.98 9.40
N ILE A 76 -9.36 7.13 8.63
CA ILE A 76 -8.16 7.85 9.10
C ILE A 76 -8.48 9.34 9.31
N ARG A 77 -9.24 9.96 8.41
CA ARG A 77 -9.66 11.37 8.54
C ARG A 77 -10.59 11.59 9.73
N GLU A 78 -11.54 10.68 9.96
CA GLU A 78 -12.45 10.73 11.10
C GLU A 78 -11.73 10.68 12.45
N ALA A 79 -10.56 10.03 12.53
CA ALA A 79 -9.77 9.96 13.74
C ALA A 79 -9.11 11.29 14.14
N ASN A 80 -9.11 12.28 13.23
CA ASN A 80 -8.58 13.62 13.46
C ASN A 80 -7.14 13.62 14.01
N VAL A 81 -6.27 12.78 13.43
CA VAL A 81 -4.83 12.73 13.71
C VAL A 81 -4.06 13.46 12.61
N ASP A 82 -3.06 14.26 12.99
CA ASP A 82 -2.23 15.01 12.05
C ASP A 82 -1.18 14.08 11.40
N VAL A 83 -1.55 13.50 10.25
CA VAL A 83 -0.70 12.58 9.50
C VAL A 83 -0.90 12.75 8.00
N VAL A 84 0.19 12.67 7.24
CA VAL A 84 0.11 12.61 5.78
C VAL A 84 -0.29 11.20 5.35
N LEU A 85 -1.44 11.09 4.68
CA LEU A 85 -1.88 9.85 4.06
C LEU A 85 -1.26 9.70 2.67
N ASN A 86 -0.41 8.70 2.50
CA ASN A 86 0.22 8.33 1.23
C ASN A 86 -0.41 7.02 0.72
N LEU A 87 -1.19 7.11 -0.36
CA LEU A 87 -1.82 5.95 -0.99
C LEU A 87 -0.95 5.43 -2.13
N THR A 88 -0.78 4.11 -2.17
CA THR A 88 0.07 3.45 -3.17
C THR A 88 -0.52 3.50 -4.57
N ALA A 89 0.28 3.94 -5.53
CA ALA A 89 0.02 3.72 -6.96
C ALA A 89 0.76 2.50 -7.51
N GLY A 90 1.39 1.68 -6.67
CA GLY A 90 2.37 0.67 -7.09
C GLY A 90 1.79 -0.55 -7.79
N MET A 91 0.62 -1.01 -7.37
CA MET A 91 -0.04 -2.20 -7.95
C MET A 91 -0.51 -1.92 -9.39
N GLY A 92 -0.61 -2.93 -10.24
CA GLY A 92 -0.83 -2.73 -11.68
C GLY A 92 0.45 -2.32 -12.43
N GLY A 93 1.63 -2.50 -11.85
CA GLY A 93 2.91 -2.15 -12.46
C GLY A 93 3.81 -3.33 -12.80
N ASP A 94 3.31 -4.56 -12.69
CA ASP A 94 4.12 -5.77 -12.83
C ASP A 94 4.02 -6.33 -14.25
N MET A 95 5.17 -6.51 -14.89
CA MET A 95 5.31 -7.22 -16.17
C MET A 95 6.24 -8.40 -15.97
N VAL A 96 5.73 -9.61 -16.18
CA VAL A 96 6.51 -10.84 -16.02
C VAL A 96 6.64 -11.52 -17.37
N PHE A 97 7.88 -11.59 -17.87
CA PHE A 97 8.20 -12.29 -19.11
C PHE A 97 8.15 -13.81 -18.95
N GLY A 98 8.16 -14.53 -20.08
CA GLY A 98 8.36 -15.97 -20.12
C GLY A 98 9.79 -16.38 -19.74
N SER A 99 10.17 -17.61 -20.06
CA SER A 99 11.54 -18.09 -19.80
C SER A 99 12.56 -17.41 -20.73
N PRO A 100 13.87 -17.46 -20.42
CA PRO A 100 14.90 -16.94 -21.33
C PRO A 100 14.84 -17.53 -22.74
N GLU A 101 14.40 -18.78 -22.89
CA GLU A 101 14.28 -19.49 -24.17
C GLU A 101 13.00 -19.14 -24.94
N ALA A 102 11.95 -18.70 -24.24
CA ALA A 102 10.67 -18.28 -24.80
C ALA A 102 10.14 -17.05 -24.02
N PRO A 103 10.74 -15.86 -24.22
CA PRO A 103 10.45 -14.68 -23.39
C PRO A 103 9.05 -14.10 -23.62
N LEU A 104 8.40 -14.46 -24.72
CA LEU A 104 7.03 -14.09 -25.07
C LEU A 104 6.21 -15.33 -25.46
N PRO A 105 4.89 -15.35 -25.20
CA PRO A 105 4.09 -14.27 -24.60
C PRO A 105 4.39 -14.04 -23.11
N LEU A 106 3.91 -12.92 -22.57
CA LEU A 106 4.05 -12.62 -21.14
C LEU A 106 3.40 -13.71 -20.28
N ASN A 107 3.91 -13.88 -19.06
CA ASN A 107 3.27 -14.73 -18.08
C ASN A 107 1.99 -14.06 -17.57
N GLU A 108 0.84 -14.60 -17.95
CA GLU A 108 -0.48 -14.06 -17.60
C GLU A 108 -0.77 -14.07 -16.10
N LYS A 109 -0.20 -15.02 -15.34
CA LYS A 109 -0.42 -15.10 -13.88
C LYS A 109 0.43 -14.10 -13.10
N GLY A 110 1.60 -13.77 -13.61
CA GLY A 110 2.54 -12.85 -12.97
C GLY A 110 2.41 -11.40 -13.43
N THR A 111 1.81 -11.17 -14.60
CA THR A 111 1.64 -9.83 -15.18
C THR A 111 0.35 -9.17 -14.69
N ASP A 112 0.49 -8.02 -14.03
CA ASP A 112 -0.59 -7.08 -13.72
C ASP A 112 -0.12 -5.70 -14.17
N MET A 113 -0.44 -5.35 -15.43
CA MET A 113 -0.05 -4.08 -16.03
C MET A 113 -1.31 -3.27 -16.37
N GLY A 114 -1.59 -2.25 -15.56
CA GLY A 114 -2.63 -1.24 -15.80
C GLY A 114 -2.04 0.09 -16.26
N GLY A 115 -2.86 0.93 -16.90
CA GLY A 115 -2.46 2.29 -17.26
C GLY A 115 -2.13 3.12 -16.01
N ALA A 116 -1.25 4.13 -16.16
CA ALA A 116 -0.92 5.03 -15.06
C ALA A 116 -2.17 5.73 -14.49
N THR A 117 -3.11 6.12 -15.36
CA THR A 117 -4.40 6.71 -14.96
C THR A 117 -5.21 5.78 -14.08
N ASP A 118 -5.42 4.52 -14.50
CA ASP A 118 -6.20 3.53 -13.76
C ASP A 118 -5.57 3.23 -12.38
N ARG A 119 -4.24 3.29 -12.28
CA ARG A 119 -3.53 3.06 -11.02
C ARG A 119 -3.68 4.21 -10.03
N MET A 120 -4.05 5.40 -10.51
CA MET A 120 -4.21 6.61 -9.71
C MET A 120 -5.68 6.94 -9.39
N GLU A 121 -6.65 6.15 -9.87
CA GLU A 121 -8.09 6.44 -9.74
C GLU A 121 -8.57 6.68 -8.28
N HIS A 122 -7.87 6.11 -7.31
CA HIS A 122 -8.20 6.20 -5.88
C HIS A 122 -7.63 7.43 -5.17
N VAL A 123 -6.82 8.24 -5.85
CA VAL A 123 -6.19 9.49 -5.34
C VAL A 123 -7.01 10.69 -5.76
#